data_AF-A0A5R9QLJ3-F1
#
_entry.id   AF-A0A5R9QLJ3-F1
#
_cell.length_a   1.000
_cell.length_b   1.000
_cell.length_c   1.000
_cell.angle_alpha   90.00
_cell.angle_beta   90.00
_cell.angle_gamma   90.00
#
_symmetry.space_group_name_H-M   'P 1'
#
loop_
_entity.id
_entity.type
_entity.pdbx_description
1 polymer ?
#
loop_
_entity_poly.entity_id
_entity_poly.type
_entity_poly.pdbx_seq_one_letter_code
_entity_poly.pdbx_strand_id
1 'polypeptide(L)'
;MGAAANPGCLGVLSRCLLEQLITVLWGIRSIENAESQSSAGTAQLAKAFKLNLEAGTMQVFDRSTGEDVTARYLEQERPKRRSPPSIQQQAKEADVADLYTAVYRFLSLETHGHSESPSEKSEIADLCGIHLQGIGAVSSAIGQGGVWWLVNRHWPDNESLREVLGLNQKNQ
;
A
#
# COMPACT_ATOMS: atom_id res chain seq x y z
N MET A 1 2.59 19.89 -15.08
CA MET A 1 3.35 18.68 -14.66
C MET A 1 2.99 17.54 -15.61
N GLY A 2 3.90 16.60 -15.90
CA GLY A 2 3.60 15.40 -16.72
C GLY A 2 4.10 15.40 -18.18
N ALA A 3 4.94 16.35 -18.60
CA ALA A 3 5.44 16.41 -19.98
C ALA A 3 6.73 15.58 -20.22
N ALA A 4 7.34 15.02 -19.18
CA ALA A 4 8.59 14.30 -19.24
C ALA A 4 8.41 12.87 -18.72
N ALA A 5 9.11 11.93 -19.34
CA ALA A 5 9.23 10.56 -18.85
C ALA A 5 9.83 10.58 -17.43
N ASN A 6 9.13 9.95 -16.49
CA ASN A 6 9.51 9.95 -15.08
C ASN A 6 9.36 8.52 -14.52
N PRO A 7 10.34 7.65 -14.78
CA PRO A 7 10.30 6.28 -14.30
C PRO A 7 10.26 6.22 -12.77
N GLY A 8 10.91 7.14 -12.06
CA GLY A 8 10.88 7.18 -10.60
C GLY A 8 9.46 7.31 -10.03
N CYS A 9 8.63 8.23 -10.57
CA CYS A 9 7.23 8.34 -10.16
C CYS A 9 6.41 7.09 -10.48
N LEU A 10 6.69 6.44 -11.61
CA LEU A 10 6.03 5.18 -11.99
C LEU A 10 6.47 4.01 -11.09
N GLY A 11 7.73 3.97 -10.67
CA GLY A 11 8.25 3.02 -9.68
C GLY A 11 7.60 3.20 -8.31
N VAL A 12 7.44 4.45 -7.84
CA VAL A 12 6.67 4.76 -6.62
C VAL A 12 5.23 4.28 -6.73
N LEU A 13 4.56 4.57 -7.84
CA LEU A 13 3.18 4.13 -8.06
C LEU A 13 3.06 2.59 -8.10
N SER A 14 3.99 1.94 -8.80
CA SER A 14 4.08 0.47 -8.86
C SER A 14 4.22 -0.13 -7.47
N ARG A 15 5.10 0.44 -6.64
CA ARG A 15 5.29 0.05 -5.24
C ARG A 15 3.99 0.20 -4.44
N CYS A 16 3.33 1.36 -4.49
CA CYS A 16 2.09 1.60 -3.75
C CYS A 16 0.97 0.62 -4.15
N LEU A 17 0.84 0.33 -5.45
CA LEU A 17 -0.13 -0.67 -5.92
C LEU A 17 0.22 -2.07 -5.44
N LEU A 18 1.50 -2.42 -5.37
CA LEU A 18 1.94 -3.72 -4.88
C LEU A 18 1.69 -3.88 -3.38
N GLU A 19 1.93 -2.83 -2.58
CA GLU A 19 1.51 -2.78 -1.18
C GLU A 19 0.01 -3.02 -1.06
N GLN A 20 -0.79 -2.32 -1.88
CA GLN A 20 -2.23 -2.47 -1.88
C GLN A 20 -2.68 -3.89 -2.27
N LEU A 21 -2.02 -4.53 -3.25
CA LEU A 21 -2.29 -5.92 -3.62
C LEU A 21 -2.02 -6.86 -2.44
N ILE A 22 -0.85 -6.75 -1.80
CA ILE A 22 -0.49 -7.56 -0.63
C ILE A 22 -1.53 -7.34 0.49
N THR A 23 -1.91 -6.11 0.76
CA THR A 23 -2.91 -5.78 1.77
C THR A 23 -4.30 -6.30 1.45
N VAL A 24 -4.72 -6.30 0.18
CA VAL A 24 -5.98 -6.93 -0.26
C VAL A 24 -5.89 -8.44 -0.05
N LEU A 25 -4.83 -9.09 -0.52
CA LEU A 25 -4.64 -10.54 -0.39
C LEU A 25 -4.57 -10.98 1.09
N TRP A 26 -4.00 -10.15 1.96
CA TRP A 26 -4.00 -10.37 3.40
C TRP A 26 -5.36 -10.13 4.05
N GLY A 27 -6.00 -9.01 3.70
CA GLY A 27 -7.29 -8.59 4.24
C GLY A 27 -8.40 -9.59 3.93
N ILE A 28 -8.37 -10.22 2.75
CA ILE A 28 -9.36 -11.23 2.43
C ILE A 28 -9.23 -12.45 3.34
N ARG A 29 -8.03 -12.87 3.79
CA ARG A 29 -7.78 -14.14 4.51
C ARG A 29 -8.60 -14.35 5.80
N SER A 30 -9.04 -13.29 6.46
CA SER A 30 -9.90 -13.40 7.64
C SER A 30 -10.72 -12.12 7.88
N ILE A 31 -11.80 -12.25 8.63
CA ILE A 31 -12.61 -11.09 9.04
C ILE A 31 -11.78 -10.16 9.93
N GLU A 32 -10.95 -10.72 10.80
CA GLU A 32 -10.07 -9.96 11.69
C GLU A 32 -9.07 -9.11 10.90
N ASN A 33 -8.50 -9.64 9.81
CA ASN A 33 -7.59 -8.91 8.93
C ASN A 33 -8.34 -7.79 8.19
N ALA A 34 -9.53 -8.09 7.66
CA ALA A 34 -10.38 -7.09 7.01
C ALA A 34 -10.76 -5.95 7.96
N GLU A 35 -11.14 -6.26 9.20
CA GLU A 35 -11.44 -5.25 10.24
C GLU A 35 -10.21 -4.43 10.62
N SER A 36 -9.06 -5.08 10.77
CA SER A 36 -7.78 -4.42 11.04
C SER A 36 -7.47 -3.41 9.93
N GLN A 37 -7.59 -3.81 8.66
CA GLN A 37 -7.36 -2.92 7.52
C GLN A 37 -8.40 -1.80 7.43
N SER A 38 -9.69 -2.11 7.61
CA SER A 38 -10.76 -1.10 7.55
C SER A 38 -10.60 -0.01 8.61
N SER A 39 -9.97 -0.32 9.74
CA SER A 39 -9.71 0.65 10.81
C SER A 39 -8.36 1.36 10.69
N ALA A 40 -7.46 0.91 9.80
CA ALA A 40 -6.11 1.44 9.66
C ALA A 40 -6.10 2.91 9.19
N GLY A 41 -6.95 3.26 8.20
CA GLY A 41 -7.04 4.64 7.69
C GLY A 41 -7.48 5.63 8.77
N THR A 42 -8.54 5.29 9.51
CA THR A 42 -9.02 6.11 10.64
C THR A 42 -7.97 6.21 11.74
N ALA A 43 -7.21 5.14 12.01
CA ALA A 43 -6.12 5.16 12.99
C ALA A 43 -4.96 6.09 12.57
N GLN A 44 -4.58 6.11 11.29
CA GLN A 44 -3.56 7.03 10.78
C GLN A 44 -4.02 8.49 10.83
N LEU A 45 -5.29 8.76 10.48
CA LEU A 45 -5.88 10.09 10.62
C LEU A 45 -5.91 10.54 12.09
N ALA A 46 -6.34 9.67 13.01
CA ALA A 46 -6.32 9.97 14.44
C ALA A 46 -4.90 10.25 14.95
N LYS A 47 -3.90 9.48 14.50
CA LYS A 47 -2.49 9.71 14.82
C LYS A 47 -2.00 11.07 14.31
N ALA A 48 -2.29 11.41 13.05
CA ALA A 48 -1.93 12.71 12.48
C ALA A 48 -2.63 13.87 13.20
N PHE A 49 -3.91 13.69 13.54
CA PHE A 49 -4.69 14.64 14.31
C PHE A 49 -4.04 14.91 15.66
N LYS A 50 -3.72 13.83 16.40
CA LYS A 50 -3.05 13.91 17.70
C LYS A 50 -1.69 14.61 17.62
N LEU A 51 -0.84 14.27 16.65
CA LEU A 51 0.47 14.92 16.48
C LEU A 51 0.34 16.43 16.25
N ASN A 52 -0.69 16.87 15.53
CA ASN A 52 -0.95 18.29 15.31
C ASN A 52 -1.49 18.99 16.57
N LEU A 53 -2.33 18.31 17.37
CA LEU A 53 -2.75 18.83 18.67
C LEU A 53 -1.56 18.97 19.63
N GLU A 54 -0.67 17.96 19.70
CA GLU A 54 0.53 17.97 20.54
C GLU A 54 1.54 19.04 20.10
N ALA A 55 1.67 19.27 18.79
CA ALA A 55 2.53 20.31 18.22
C ALA A 55 1.94 21.73 18.34
N GLY A 56 0.69 21.87 18.82
CA GLY A 56 -0.01 23.15 18.90
C GLY A 56 -0.37 23.75 17.54
N THR A 57 -0.30 22.97 16.45
CA THR A 57 -0.69 23.40 15.10
C THR A 57 -2.19 23.28 14.86
N MET A 58 -2.92 22.71 15.82
CA MET A 58 -4.37 22.54 15.79
C MET A 58 -4.93 22.55 17.22
N GLN A 59 -6.20 22.92 17.36
CA GLN A 59 -6.90 22.99 18.65
C GLN A 59 -8.28 22.34 18.53
N VAL A 60 -8.76 21.77 19.63
CA VAL A 60 -10.13 21.27 19.79
C VAL A 60 -10.91 22.24 20.63
N PHE A 61 -12.03 22.73 20.11
CA PHE A 61 -12.93 23.61 20.84
C PHE A 61 -14.23 22.89 21.21
N ASP A 62 -14.74 23.14 22.41
CA ASP A 62 -16.08 22.73 22.77
C ASP A 62 -17.09 23.49 21.91
N ARG A 63 -17.98 22.77 21.23
CA ARG A 63 -18.92 23.38 20.28
C ARG A 63 -19.99 24.25 20.96
N SER A 64 -20.29 23.99 22.23
CA SER A 64 -21.32 24.69 22.99
C SER A 64 -20.78 25.90 23.75
N THR A 65 -19.56 25.81 24.28
CA THR A 65 -18.94 26.90 25.05
C THR A 65 -17.92 27.70 24.25
N GLY A 66 -17.39 27.15 23.16
CA GLY A 66 -16.31 27.75 22.36
C GLY A 66 -14.93 27.69 23.05
N GLU A 67 -14.82 27.01 24.18
CA GLU A 67 -13.56 26.92 24.95
C GLU A 67 -12.58 25.94 24.32
N ASP A 68 -11.28 26.26 24.38
CA ASP A 68 -10.22 25.33 24.00
C ASP A 68 -10.15 24.19 25.02
N VAL A 69 -10.45 22.98 24.56
CA VAL A 69 -10.45 21.75 25.35
C VAL A 69 -9.36 20.77 24.91
N THR A 70 -8.37 21.23 24.14
CA THR A 70 -7.30 20.41 23.55
C THR A 70 -6.57 19.56 24.59
N ALA A 71 -6.16 20.14 25.72
CA ALA A 71 -5.44 19.42 26.77
C ALA A 71 -6.28 18.29 27.38
N ARG A 72 -7.56 18.56 27.66
CA ARG A 72 -8.51 17.57 28.18
C ARG A 72 -8.79 16.46 27.18
N TYR A 73 -8.87 16.79 25.89
CA TYR A 73 -9.04 15.81 24.82
C TYR A 73 -7.85 14.84 24.76
N LEU A 74 -6.62 15.38 24.77
CA LEU A 74 -5.39 14.59 24.72
C LEU A 74 -5.22 13.65 25.93
N GLU A 75 -5.66 14.05 27.12
CA GLU A 75 -5.62 13.21 28.34
C GLU A 75 -6.59 12.03 28.30
N GLN A 76 -7.73 12.19 27.62
CA GLN A 76 -8.79 11.17 27.57
C GLN A 76 -8.63 10.18 26.40
N GLU A 77 -7.83 10.53 25.40
CA GLU A 77 -7.66 9.72 24.20
C GLU A 77 -6.80 8.48 24.48
N ARG A 78 -7.47 7.33 24.69
CA ARG A 78 -6.78 6.03 24.76
C ARG A 78 -6.30 5.62 23.37
N PRO A 79 -5.08 5.07 23.22
CA PRO A 79 -4.65 4.53 21.93
C PRO A 79 -5.59 3.38 21.54
N LYS A 80 -6.39 3.58 20.49
CA LYS A 80 -7.28 2.54 19.95
C LYS A 80 -6.61 1.81 18.79
N ARG A 81 -6.62 0.48 18.94
CA ARG A 81 -6.29 -0.62 18.00
C ARG A 81 -4.83 -0.70 17.52
N ARG A 82 -4.31 -1.94 17.52
CA ARG A 82 -3.01 -2.29 16.99
C ARG A 82 -2.95 -1.87 15.52
N SER A 83 -1.90 -1.15 15.15
CA SER A 83 -1.57 -0.93 13.74
C SER A 83 -1.59 -2.27 13.01
N PRO A 84 -2.05 -2.31 11.74
CA PRO A 84 -1.93 -3.51 10.94
C PRO A 84 -0.46 -3.96 10.90
N PRO A 85 -0.21 -5.28 10.77
CA PRO A 85 1.14 -5.81 10.62
C PRO A 85 1.86 -5.16 9.43
N SER A 86 3.19 -5.21 9.42
CA SER A 86 3.99 -4.68 8.31
C SER A 86 3.66 -5.39 6.99
N ILE A 87 3.91 -4.75 5.85
CA ILE A 87 3.66 -5.34 4.52
C ILE A 87 4.37 -6.69 4.36
N GLN A 88 5.58 -6.86 4.91
CA GLN A 88 6.29 -8.15 4.92
C GLN A 88 5.50 -9.24 5.67
N GLN A 89 4.97 -8.89 6.84
CA GLN A 89 4.21 -9.81 7.67
C GLN A 89 2.86 -10.12 7.03
N GLN A 90 2.19 -9.13 6.44
CA GLN A 90 0.97 -9.33 5.64
C GLN A 90 1.22 -10.30 4.48
N ALA A 91 2.32 -10.13 3.73
CA ALA A 91 2.68 -11.04 2.64
C ALA A 91 2.92 -12.47 3.13
N LYS A 92 3.58 -12.64 4.28
CA LYS A 92 3.79 -13.96 4.89
C LYS A 92 2.48 -14.62 5.31
N GLU A 93 1.60 -13.87 5.96
CA GLU A 93 0.29 -14.36 6.41
C GLU A 93 -0.66 -14.65 5.25
N ALA A 94 -0.49 -13.94 4.13
CA ALA A 94 -1.24 -14.15 2.89
C ALA A 94 -0.65 -15.23 1.98
N ASP A 95 0.46 -15.88 2.37
CA ASP A 95 1.19 -16.89 1.61
C ASP A 95 1.77 -16.39 0.27
N VAL A 96 2.13 -15.10 0.19
CA VAL A 96 2.69 -14.40 -0.99
C VAL A 96 4.02 -13.70 -0.68
N ALA A 97 4.83 -14.32 0.18
CA ALA A 97 6.10 -13.77 0.62
C ALA A 97 7.13 -13.62 -0.54
N ASP A 98 6.97 -14.41 -1.60
CA ASP A 98 7.75 -14.32 -2.83
C ASP A 98 7.50 -12.99 -3.55
N LEU A 99 6.24 -12.54 -3.64
CA LEU A 99 5.87 -11.24 -4.21
C LEU A 99 6.54 -10.08 -3.46
N TYR A 100 6.59 -10.17 -2.13
CA TYR A 100 7.31 -9.20 -1.31
C TYR A 100 8.82 -9.20 -1.60
N THR A 101 9.42 -10.38 -1.67
CA THR A 101 10.87 -10.54 -1.75
C THR A 101 11.42 -10.25 -3.15
N ALA A 102 10.74 -10.72 -4.19
CA ALA A 102 11.20 -10.67 -5.57
C ALA A 102 10.83 -9.37 -6.29
N VAL A 103 9.79 -8.67 -5.85
CA VAL A 103 9.28 -7.47 -6.55
C VAL A 103 9.28 -6.26 -5.62
N TYR A 104 8.52 -6.33 -4.53
CA TYR A 104 8.33 -5.16 -3.65
C TYR A 104 9.63 -4.62 -3.07
N ARG A 105 10.54 -5.51 -2.62
CA ARG A 105 11.81 -5.10 -2.04
C ARG A 105 12.68 -4.29 -3.01
N PHE A 106 12.69 -4.65 -4.29
CA PHE A 106 13.48 -3.95 -5.31
C PHE A 106 12.87 -2.59 -5.66
N LEU A 107 11.56 -2.54 -5.89
CA LEU A 107 10.84 -1.28 -6.08
C LEU A 107 11.03 -0.35 -4.88
N SER A 108 11.02 -0.89 -3.65
CA SER A 108 11.28 -0.10 -2.45
C SER A 108 12.69 0.50 -2.42
N LEU A 109 13.72 -0.19 -2.92
CA LEU A 109 15.08 0.35 -2.99
C LEU A 109 15.17 1.52 -3.97
N GLU A 110 14.52 1.41 -5.14
CA GLU A 110 14.45 2.48 -6.13
C GLU A 110 13.81 3.74 -5.55
N THR A 111 12.72 3.59 -4.79
CA THR A 111 12.02 4.73 -4.17
C THR A 111 12.81 5.46 -3.08
N HIS A 112 13.85 4.85 -2.52
CA HIS A 112 14.73 5.50 -1.54
C HIS A 112 15.96 6.18 -2.17
N GLY A 113 16.02 6.28 -3.51
CA GLY A 113 17.12 6.93 -4.22
C GLY A 113 18.42 6.14 -4.18
N HIS A 114 18.35 4.84 -3.87
CA HIS A 114 19.51 3.94 -3.84
C HIS A 114 19.79 3.26 -5.18
N SER A 115 18.99 3.52 -6.22
CA SER A 115 19.20 3.06 -7.58
C SER A 115 19.91 4.13 -8.41
N GLU A 116 20.87 3.73 -9.24
CA GLU A 116 21.42 4.60 -10.28
C GLU A 116 20.28 5.09 -11.18
N SER A 117 20.23 6.41 -11.40
CA SER A 117 19.23 6.98 -12.30
C SER A 117 19.67 6.74 -13.75
N PRO A 118 18.81 6.16 -14.61
CA PRO A 118 19.15 5.98 -16.02
C PRO A 118 19.46 7.33 -16.65
N SER A 119 20.55 7.38 -17.41
CA SER A 119 21.05 8.63 -18.00
C SER A 119 20.69 8.73 -19.49
N GLU A 120 20.41 7.60 -20.13
CA GLU A 120 20.05 7.55 -21.55
C GLU A 120 18.53 7.64 -21.76
N LYS A 121 18.10 8.35 -22.81
CA LYS A 121 16.67 8.51 -23.14
C LYS A 121 15.98 7.19 -23.46
N SER A 122 16.69 6.25 -24.09
CA SER A 122 16.23 4.88 -24.36
C SER A 122 15.95 4.14 -23.06
N GLU A 123 16.92 4.11 -22.14
CA GLU A 123 16.77 3.47 -20.82
C GLU A 123 15.60 4.08 -20.01
N ILE A 124 15.44 5.40 -20.06
CA ILE A 124 14.33 6.10 -19.40
C ILE A 124 12.99 5.64 -19.99
N ALA A 125 12.90 5.51 -21.33
CA ALA A 125 11.67 5.08 -22.00
C ALA A 125 11.35 3.61 -21.69
N ASP A 126 12.35 2.74 -21.72
CA ASP A 126 12.22 1.31 -21.42
C ASP A 126 11.76 1.11 -19.96
N LEU A 127 12.38 1.82 -19.01
CA LEU A 127 12.01 1.76 -17.60
C LEU A 127 10.59 2.28 -17.37
N CYS A 128 10.17 3.34 -18.06
CA CYS A 128 8.77 3.77 -18.05
C CYS A 128 7.83 2.67 -18.57
N GLY A 129 8.20 1.99 -19.66
CA GLY A 129 7.44 0.88 -20.22
C GLY A 129 7.28 -0.29 -19.24
N ILE A 130 8.37 -0.69 -18.61
CA ILE A 130 8.38 -1.76 -17.58
C ILE A 130 7.45 -1.40 -16.42
N HIS A 131 7.57 -0.19 -15.87
CA HIS A 131 6.70 0.22 -14.75
C HIS A 131 5.23 0.31 -15.17
N LEU A 132 4.91 0.83 -16.35
CA LEU A 132 3.52 0.88 -16.83
C LEU A 132 2.91 -0.51 -17.02
N GLN A 133 3.68 -1.47 -17.54
CA GLN A 133 3.25 -2.87 -17.64
C GLN A 133 3.04 -3.48 -16.25
N GLY A 134 3.98 -3.25 -15.32
CA GLY A 134 3.87 -3.69 -13.94
C GLY A 134 2.63 -3.12 -13.24
N ILE A 135 2.36 -1.83 -13.41
CA ILE A 135 1.14 -1.16 -12.92
C ILE A 135 -0.12 -1.85 -13.45
N GLY A 136 -0.17 -2.14 -14.76
CA GLY A 136 -1.29 -2.83 -15.38
C GLY A 136 -1.50 -4.25 -14.81
N ALA A 137 -0.42 -5.01 -14.67
CA ALA A 137 -0.45 -6.36 -14.11
C ALA A 137 -0.93 -6.38 -12.65
N VAL A 138 -0.35 -5.52 -11.79
CA VAL A 138 -0.73 -5.42 -10.37
C VAL A 138 -2.17 -4.93 -10.24
N SER A 139 -2.61 -3.95 -11.03
CA SER A 139 -4.00 -3.47 -11.02
C SER A 139 -4.99 -4.59 -11.39
N SER A 140 -4.64 -5.40 -12.38
CA SER A 140 -5.44 -6.57 -12.78
C SER A 140 -5.50 -7.61 -11.65
N ALA A 141 -4.37 -7.87 -10.98
CA ALA A 141 -4.30 -8.78 -9.83
C ALA A 141 -5.12 -8.28 -8.63
N ILE A 142 -5.18 -6.97 -8.37
CA ILE A 142 -6.05 -6.39 -7.33
C ILE A 142 -7.52 -6.67 -7.66
N GLY A 143 -7.93 -6.37 -8.90
CA GLY A 143 -9.29 -6.63 -9.36
C GLY A 143 -9.66 -8.11 -9.25
N GLN A 144 -8.77 -8.98 -9.68
CA GLN A 144 -8.94 -10.43 -9.61
C GLN A 144 -8.99 -10.94 -8.16
N GLY A 145 -8.19 -10.36 -7.25
CA GLY A 145 -8.27 -10.56 -5.80
C GLY A 145 -9.68 -10.33 -5.26
N GLY A 146 -10.31 -9.24 -5.70
CA GLY A 146 -11.70 -8.94 -5.39
C GLY A 146 -12.67 -9.98 -5.93
N VAL A 147 -12.51 -10.43 -7.19
CA VAL A 147 -13.38 -11.45 -7.81
C VAL A 147 -13.29 -12.79 -7.08
N TRP A 148 -12.08 -13.28 -6.81
CA TRP A 148 -11.87 -14.54 -6.09
C TRP A 148 -12.60 -14.55 -4.75
N TRP A 149 -12.52 -13.45 -4.00
CA TRP A 149 -13.16 -13.39 -2.70
C TRP A 149 -14.67 -13.10 -2.75
N LEU A 150 -15.09 -12.07 -3.50
CA LEU A 150 -16.48 -11.59 -3.47
C LEU A 150 -17.43 -12.52 -4.23
N VAL A 151 -16.96 -13.14 -5.32
CA VAL A 151 -17.78 -14.00 -6.17
C VAL A 151 -17.62 -15.46 -5.78
N ASN A 152 -16.37 -15.93 -5.71
CA ASN A 152 -16.08 -17.36 -5.57
C ASN A 152 -15.85 -17.81 -4.12
N ARG A 153 -15.70 -16.88 -3.17
CA ARG A 153 -15.31 -17.16 -1.77
C ARG A 153 -14.04 -18.02 -1.68
N HIS A 154 -13.11 -17.77 -2.60
CA HIS A 154 -11.89 -18.55 -2.76
C HIS A 154 -10.65 -17.68 -2.53
N TRP A 155 -9.56 -18.33 -2.11
CA TRP A 155 -8.25 -17.72 -1.95
C TRP A 155 -7.39 -18.05 -3.16
N PRO A 156 -6.68 -17.09 -3.76
CA PRO A 156 -5.68 -17.46 -4.75
C PRO A 156 -4.55 -18.26 -4.13
N ASP A 157 -4.08 -19.24 -4.89
CA ASP A 157 -2.73 -19.79 -4.73
C ASP A 157 -1.70 -18.93 -5.48
N ASN A 158 -0.42 -19.20 -5.20
CA ASN A 158 0.68 -18.48 -5.83
C ASN A 158 0.74 -18.68 -7.34
N GLU A 159 0.32 -19.83 -7.86
CA GLU A 159 0.38 -20.12 -9.30
C GLU A 159 -0.62 -19.25 -10.07
N SER A 160 -1.86 -19.20 -9.59
CA SER A 160 -2.94 -18.37 -10.12
C SER A 160 -2.60 -16.88 -10.02
N LEU A 161 -2.00 -16.46 -8.90
CA LEU A 161 -1.56 -15.07 -8.74
C LEU A 161 -0.45 -14.70 -9.73
N ARG A 162 0.54 -15.58 -9.92
CA ARG A 162 1.63 -15.38 -10.87
C ARG A 162 1.14 -15.35 -12.31
N GLU A 163 0.13 -16.15 -12.65
CA GLU A 163 -0.50 -16.12 -13.96
C GLU A 163 -1.14 -14.76 -14.25
N VAL A 164 -1.93 -14.23 -13.31
CA VAL A 164 -2.58 -12.92 -13.44
C VAL A 164 -1.56 -11.78 -13.50
N LEU A 165 -0.44 -11.93 -12.80
CA LEU A 165 0.68 -10.99 -12.86
C LEU A 165 1.53 -11.13 -14.16
N GLY A 166 1.23 -12.11 -15.01
CA GLY A 166 1.98 -12.37 -16.24
C GLY A 166 3.37 -13.00 -16.02
N LEU A 167 3.66 -13.48 -14.81
CA LEU A 167 4.98 -14.02 -14.41
C LEU A 167 5.21 -15.47 -14.86
N ASN A 168 4.17 -16.14 -15.35
CA ASN A 168 4.24 -17.52 -15.83
C ASN A 168 4.39 -17.62 -17.37
N GLN A 169 4.52 -16.49 -18.08
CA GLN A 169 4.80 -16.54 -19.51
C GLN A 169 6.22 -17.07 -19.74
N LYS A 170 6.31 -18.26 -20.35
CA LYS A 170 7.56 -18.71 -20.95
C LYS A 170 7.87 -17.74 -22.09
N ASN A 171 9.02 -17.07 -22.02
CA ASN A 171 9.54 -16.26 -23.13
C ASN A 171 9.37 -17.06 -24.43
N GLN A 172 8.50 -16.56 -25.31
CA GLN A 172 8.43 -17.04 -26.70
C GLN A 172 9.55 -16.39 -27.50
#